data_AF-A0A957VIG6-F1
#
_entry.id   AF-A0A957VIG6-F1
#
_cell.length_a   1.000
_cell.length_b   1.000
_cell.length_c   1.000
_cell.angle_alpha   90.00
_cell.angle_beta   90.00
_cell.angle_gamma   90.00
#
_symmetry.space_group_name_H-M   'P 1'
#
loop_
_entity.id
_entity.type
_entity.pdbx_description
1 polymer ?
#
loop_
_entity_poly.entity_id
_entity_poly.type
_entity_poly.pdbx_seq_one_letter_code
_entity_poly.pdbx_strand_id
1 'polypeptide(L)'
;MRTLLFVLATMTLLACSGPSRPECDYHTYSGAGDDVIDVSSSEGCTTATLTHDGDRNFYITPYGDDGDQVGVTLVNDVGPYQGTVRWNQDAATLEVVADGNWRIVVK
;
A
#
# COMPACT_ATOMS: atom_id res chain seq x y z
N MET A 1 -1.32 -11.76 -66.90
CA MET A 1 -0.84 -12.19 -65.58
C MET A 1 -0.84 -10.96 -64.67
N ARG A 2 -1.65 -10.98 -63.61
CA ARG A 2 -1.94 -9.82 -62.74
C ARG A 2 -0.90 -9.74 -61.62
N THR A 3 -0.18 -8.63 -61.53
CA THR A 3 0.70 -8.35 -60.38
C THR A 3 -0.15 -7.79 -59.25
N LEU A 4 -0.30 -8.57 -58.16
CA LEU A 4 -0.98 -8.15 -56.94
C LEU A 4 -0.01 -7.32 -56.09
N LEU A 5 -0.38 -6.06 -55.86
CA LEU A 5 0.29 -5.16 -54.92
C LEU A 5 -0.26 -5.46 -53.52
N PHE A 6 0.57 -5.98 -52.62
CA PHE A 6 0.23 -6.10 -51.19
C PHE A 6 0.60 -4.80 -50.49
N VAL A 7 -0.40 -4.03 -50.08
CA VAL A 7 -0.21 -2.90 -49.17
C VAL A 7 -0.34 -3.45 -47.75
N LEU A 8 0.78 -3.62 -47.04
CA LEU A 8 0.74 -3.83 -45.59
C LEU A 8 0.41 -2.50 -44.93
N ALA A 9 -0.82 -2.37 -44.45
CA ALA A 9 -1.16 -1.31 -43.51
C ALA A 9 -0.60 -1.68 -42.13
N THR A 10 0.50 -1.04 -41.74
CA THR A 10 0.96 -1.05 -40.34
C THR A 10 -0.02 -0.25 -39.51
N MET A 11 -0.88 -0.96 -38.77
CA MET A 11 -1.78 -0.38 -37.78
C MET A 11 -0.98 -0.03 -36.54
N THR A 12 -0.50 1.21 -36.46
CA THR A 12 0.12 1.74 -35.24
C THR A 12 -0.99 1.91 -34.21
N LEU A 13 -1.03 1.04 -33.20
CA LEU A 13 -1.87 1.26 -32.02
C LEU A 13 -1.37 2.52 -31.32
N LEU A 14 -2.14 3.61 -31.35
CA LEU A 14 -1.95 4.70 -30.41
C LEU A 14 -2.43 4.20 -29.03
N ALA A 15 -1.50 3.80 -28.17
CA ALA A 15 -1.80 3.74 -26.75
C ALA A 15 -2.08 5.17 -26.28
N CYS A 16 -3.22 5.40 -25.64
CA CYS A 16 -3.52 6.66 -24.97
C CYS A 16 -2.60 6.75 -23.75
N SER A 17 -1.38 7.30 -23.92
CA SER A 17 -0.45 7.57 -22.83
C SER A 17 -0.97 8.79 -22.05
N GLY A 18 -2.01 8.58 -21.24
CA GLY A 18 -2.27 9.47 -20.10
C GLY A 18 -1.09 9.41 -19.12
N PRO A 19 -0.96 10.38 -18.19
CA PRO A 19 0.06 10.26 -17.15
C PRO A 19 -0.14 8.91 -16.44
N SER A 20 0.90 8.07 -16.40
CA SER A 20 0.88 6.89 -15.56
C SER A 20 0.69 7.39 -14.13
N ARG A 21 -0.49 7.14 -13.54
CA ARG A 21 -0.64 7.22 -12.09
C ARG A 21 0.54 6.44 -11.50
N PRO A 22 1.23 6.91 -10.45
CA PRO A 22 2.21 6.09 -9.78
C PRO A 22 1.54 4.75 -9.48
N GLU A 23 2.00 3.72 -10.18
CA GLU A 23 1.56 2.36 -9.91
C GLU A 23 2.13 2.06 -8.53
N CYS A 24 1.27 1.66 -7.60
CA CYS A 24 1.75 1.33 -6.27
C CYS A 24 2.70 0.13 -6.39
N ASP A 25 3.99 0.38 -6.19
CA ASP A 25 4.91 -0.68 -5.81
C ASP A 25 4.54 -1.13 -4.39
N TYR A 26 4.49 -2.43 -4.14
CA TYR A 26 4.15 -2.89 -2.81
C TYR A 26 5.30 -2.57 -1.84
N HIS A 27 4.97 -2.02 -0.67
CA HIS A 27 5.93 -1.75 0.40
C HIS A 27 5.73 -2.73 1.54
N THR A 28 6.82 -3.22 2.13
CA THR A 28 6.77 -4.11 3.30
C THR A 28 7.51 -3.48 4.47
N TYR A 29 6.81 -3.40 5.60
CA TYR A 29 7.34 -2.97 6.89
C TYR A 29 7.19 -4.13 7.88
N SER A 30 8.14 -4.27 8.80
CA SER A 30 8.09 -5.30 9.84
C SER A 30 8.89 -4.89 11.05
N GLY A 31 8.43 -5.29 12.23
CA GLY A 31 9.08 -5.03 13.50
C GLY A 31 8.49 -5.90 14.60
N ALA A 32 8.81 -5.58 15.84
CA ALA A 32 8.27 -6.26 17.01
C ALA A 32 8.12 -5.27 18.16
N GLY A 33 7.03 -5.41 18.93
CA GLY A 33 6.69 -4.44 19.97
C GLY A 33 6.22 -3.10 19.40
N ASP A 34 6.15 -2.10 20.27
CA ASP A 34 5.80 -0.72 19.91
C ASP A 34 6.85 -0.09 18.98
N ASP A 35 6.40 0.61 17.94
CA ASP A 35 7.27 1.29 16.97
C ASP A 35 6.57 2.47 16.29
N VAL A 36 7.36 3.34 15.69
CA VAL A 36 6.89 4.43 14.83
C VAL A 36 7.66 4.38 13.52
N ILE A 37 6.96 4.11 12.41
CA ILE A 37 7.58 3.86 11.10
C ILE A 37 7.16 4.89 10.04
N ASP A 38 8.12 5.28 9.20
CA ASP A 38 7.88 6.10 8.02
C ASP A 38 7.28 5.24 6.89
N VAL A 39 6.15 5.70 6.36
CA VAL A 39 5.40 5.06 5.26
C VAL A 39 5.15 6.01 4.09
N SER A 40 5.84 7.15 4.04
CA SER A 40 5.71 8.19 3.00
C SER A 40 6.00 7.68 1.59
N SER A 41 6.71 6.55 1.46
CA SER A 41 7.01 5.91 0.18
C SER A 41 5.83 5.13 -0.44
N SER A 42 4.69 4.99 0.26
CA SER A 42 3.55 4.17 -0.20
C SER A 42 2.52 4.94 -1.04
N GLU A 43 2.96 5.91 -1.86
CA GLU A 43 2.07 6.70 -2.71
C GLU A 43 1.37 5.83 -3.77
N GLY A 44 0.11 6.16 -4.07
CA GLY A 44 -0.69 5.43 -5.06
C GLY A 44 -1.29 4.11 -4.55
N CYS A 45 -0.82 3.59 -3.42
CA CYS A 45 -1.33 2.38 -2.79
C CYS A 45 -2.70 2.59 -2.16
N THR A 46 -3.51 1.54 -2.08
CA THR A 46 -4.92 1.66 -1.68
C THR A 46 -5.35 0.66 -0.61
N THR A 47 -4.52 -0.34 -0.33
CA THR A 47 -4.79 -1.38 0.66
C THR A 47 -3.54 -1.75 1.45
N ALA A 48 -3.72 -2.28 2.65
CA ALA A 48 -2.64 -2.85 3.43
C ALA A 48 -3.04 -4.21 3.99
N THR A 49 -2.15 -5.19 3.91
CA THR A 49 -2.25 -6.48 4.59
C THR A 49 -1.42 -6.43 5.86
N LEU A 50 -2.04 -6.63 7.02
CA LEU A 50 -1.37 -6.53 8.32
C LEU A 50 -1.41 -7.88 9.02
N THR A 51 -0.33 -8.21 9.73
CA THR A 51 -0.25 -9.39 10.59
C THR A 51 0.38 -9.05 11.92
N HIS A 52 -0.05 -9.76 12.97
CA HIS A 52 0.54 -9.73 14.31
C HIS A 52 0.50 -11.13 14.92
N ASP A 53 1.56 -11.53 15.62
CA ASP A 53 1.65 -12.84 16.30
C ASP A 53 1.69 -12.76 17.83
N GLY A 54 1.54 -11.56 18.41
CA GLY A 54 1.45 -11.36 19.85
C GLY A 54 0.06 -11.71 20.40
N ASP A 55 -0.05 -11.73 21.74
CA ASP A 55 -1.25 -12.16 22.45
C ASP A 55 -2.06 -11.00 23.03
N ARG A 56 -1.56 -9.77 22.91
CA ARG A 56 -2.18 -8.56 23.47
C ARG A 56 -2.40 -7.52 22.37
N ASN A 57 -2.33 -6.26 22.77
CA ASN A 57 -2.66 -5.09 21.97
C ASN A 57 -2.00 -5.14 20.60
N PHE A 58 -2.79 -4.93 19.55
CA PHE A 58 -2.32 -4.61 18.21
C PHE A 58 -3.11 -3.43 17.66
N TYR A 59 -2.52 -2.24 17.75
CA TYR A 59 -3.12 -0.98 17.32
C TYR A 59 -2.22 -0.33 16.29
N ILE A 60 -2.82 0.11 15.18
CA ILE A 60 -2.07 0.82 14.13
C ILE A 60 -2.81 2.11 13.78
N THR A 61 -2.15 3.23 14.08
CA THR A 61 -2.70 4.57 13.87
C THR A 61 -1.88 5.34 12.83
N PRO A 62 -2.51 5.78 11.72
CA PRO A 62 -1.86 6.59 10.70
C PRO A 62 -1.82 8.09 11.05
N TYR A 63 -0.69 8.73 10.79
CA TYR A 63 -0.45 10.17 10.94
C TYR A 63 0.07 10.77 9.63
N GLY A 64 -0.37 11.99 9.33
CA GLY A 64 0.11 12.78 8.19
C GLY A 64 1.43 13.48 8.48
N ASP A 65 1.99 14.16 7.47
CA ASP A 65 3.24 14.92 7.59
C ASP A 65 3.17 16.09 8.60
N ASP A 66 1.98 16.58 8.90
CA ASP A 66 1.72 17.62 9.90
C ASP A 66 1.65 17.07 11.34
N GLY A 67 1.71 15.74 11.49
CA GLY A 67 1.59 15.04 12.78
C GLY A 67 0.14 14.86 13.25
N ASP A 68 -0.85 15.27 12.46
CA ASP A 68 -2.25 15.02 12.76
C ASP A 68 -2.63 13.59 12.36
N GLN A 69 -3.56 12.99 13.11
CA GLN A 69 -4.10 11.69 12.76
C GLN A 69 -4.91 11.79 11.47
N VAL A 70 -4.64 10.92 10.50
CA VAL A 70 -5.31 10.94 9.19
C VAL A 70 -6.14 9.69 8.96
N GLY A 71 -7.42 9.84 8.62
CA GLY A 71 -8.30 8.71 8.35
C GLY A 71 -8.71 7.97 9.62
N VAL A 72 -8.81 6.63 9.55
CA VAL A 72 -9.23 5.79 10.69
C VAL A 72 -8.09 4.88 11.13
N THR A 73 -8.08 4.54 12.42
CA THR A 73 -7.20 3.49 12.96
C THR A 73 -7.36 2.22 12.11
N LEU A 74 -6.23 1.70 11.62
CA LEU A 74 -6.20 0.58 10.68
C LEU A 74 -6.55 -0.74 11.36
N VAL A 75 -6.06 -0.95 12.59
CA VAL A 75 -6.34 -2.12 13.41
C VAL A 75 -6.49 -1.71 14.87
N ASN A 76 -7.44 -2.32 15.57
CA ASN A 76 -7.65 -2.20 17.02
C ASN A 76 -8.14 -3.56 17.50
N ASP A 77 -7.21 -4.49 17.65
CA ASP A 77 -7.49 -5.86 18.03
C ASP A 77 -6.57 -6.30 19.19
N VAL A 78 -6.98 -7.38 19.86
CA VAL A 78 -6.21 -8.01 20.93
C VAL A 78 -5.89 -9.44 20.51
N GLY A 79 -4.61 -9.78 20.49
CA GLY A 79 -4.10 -11.09 20.12
C GLY A 79 -3.58 -11.17 18.69
N PRO A 80 -3.48 -12.41 18.15
CA PRO A 80 -3.02 -12.63 16.79
C PRO A 80 -3.96 -11.99 15.78
N TYR A 81 -3.38 -11.33 14.78
CA TYR A 81 -4.14 -10.64 13.74
C TYR A 81 -3.66 -11.03 12.35
N GLN A 82 -4.60 -11.15 11.42
CA GLN A 82 -4.34 -11.19 10.00
C GLN A 82 -5.54 -10.58 9.25
N GLY A 83 -5.29 -9.50 8.51
CA GLY A 83 -6.37 -8.79 7.82
C GLY A 83 -5.87 -7.90 6.69
N THR A 84 -6.80 -7.52 5.81
CA THR A 84 -6.56 -6.51 4.78
C THR A 84 -7.52 -5.34 4.99
N VAL A 85 -6.98 -4.13 5.00
CA VAL A 85 -7.72 -2.88 5.25
C VAL A 85 -7.48 -1.90 4.11
N ARG A 86 -8.29 -0.84 4.06
CA ARG A 86 -8.02 0.30 3.16
C ARG A 86 -6.82 1.08 3.67
N TRP A 87 -5.93 1.44 2.76
CA TRP A 87 -4.78 2.30 3.05
C TRP A 87 -5.18 3.76 2.93
N ASN A 88 -4.71 4.58 3.86
CA ASN A 88 -4.82 6.03 3.75
C ASN A 88 -3.58 6.56 3.01
N GLN A 89 -3.78 7.11 1.82
CA GLN A 89 -2.68 7.67 1.00
C GLN A 89 -2.05 8.92 1.61
N ASP A 90 -2.72 9.56 2.58
CA ASP A 90 -2.20 10.72 3.30
C ASP A 90 -1.33 10.31 4.51
N ALA A 91 -1.18 9.00 4.78
CA ALA A 91 -0.34 8.52 5.87
C ALA A 91 1.15 8.68 5.54
N ALA A 92 1.85 9.45 6.37
CA ALA A 92 3.29 9.61 6.32
C ALA A 92 3.99 8.74 7.37
N THR A 93 3.37 8.56 8.53
CA THR A 93 3.89 7.75 9.65
C THR A 93 2.81 6.82 10.18
N LEU A 94 3.19 5.64 10.64
CA LEU A 94 2.35 4.77 11.46
C LEU A 94 2.89 4.69 12.88
N GLU A 95 2.04 4.92 13.87
CA GLU A 95 2.26 4.43 15.23
C GLU A 95 1.75 2.99 15.31
N VAL A 96 2.62 2.08 15.74
CA VAL A 96 2.31 0.68 15.99
C VAL A 96 2.43 0.43 17.49
N VAL A 97 1.35 -0.03 18.12
CA VAL A 97 1.37 -0.54 19.49
C VAL A 97 1.16 -2.05 19.41
N ALA A 98 2.16 -2.82 19.83
CA ALA A 98 2.19 -4.27 19.68
C ALA A 98 2.94 -4.94 20.83
N ASP A 99 2.62 -6.20 21.13
CA ASP A 99 3.40 -7.04 22.06
C ASP A 99 4.16 -8.18 21.38
N GLY A 100 3.91 -8.42 20.10
CA GLY A 100 4.58 -9.43 19.27
C GLY A 100 5.21 -8.87 18.00
N ASN A 101 5.59 -9.78 17.10
CA ASN A 101 6.05 -9.42 15.76
C ASN A 101 4.87 -8.95 14.93
N TRP A 102 5.12 -7.97 14.08
CA TRP A 102 4.14 -7.46 13.14
C TRP A 102 4.73 -7.28 11.74
N ARG A 103 3.85 -7.32 10.74
CA ARG A 103 4.19 -7.07 9.34
C ARG A 103 3.06 -6.34 8.65
N ILE A 104 3.42 -5.36 7.82
CA ILE A 104 2.50 -4.51 7.08
C ILE A 104 2.95 -4.54 5.62
N VAL A 105 2.05 -4.92 4.72
CA VAL A 105 2.28 -4.91 3.27
C VAL A 105 1.29 -3.97 2.62
N VAL A 106 1.76 -2.82 2.17
CA VAL A 106 0.95 -1.79 1.51
C VAL A 106 1.00 -2.01 0.00
N LYS A 107 -0.16 -1.93 -0.68
CA LYS A 107 -0.35 -2.21 -2.12
C LYS A 107 -1.54 -1.45 -2.72
#